data_AF-A0AA43JS73-F1
#
_entry.id   AF-A0AA43JS73-F1
#
_cell.length_a   1.000
_cell.length_b   1.000
_cell.length_c   1.000
_cell.angle_alpha   90.00
_cell.angle_beta   90.00
_cell.angle_gamma   90.00
#
_symmetry.space_group_name_H-M   'P 1'
#
loop_
_entity.id
_entity.type
_entity.pdbx_description
1 polymer ?
#
loop_
_entity_poly.entity_id
_entity_poly.type
_entity_poly.pdbx_seq_one_letter_code
_entity_poly.pdbx_strand_id
1 'polypeptide(L)' 'NRHNSQDSRVWGFLDKSAIHGKAFIIHWSWTGHGVGVRFNRVGKLL' A
#
# COMPACT_ATOMS: atom_id res chain seq x y z
N ASN A 1 -8.71 4.04 -1.64
CA ASN A 1 -9.92 3.42 -1.05
C ASN A 1 -10.37 4.29 0.12
N ARG A 2 -11.42 5.11 -0.02
CA ARG A 2 -11.79 6.13 0.98
C ARG A 2 -12.81 5.64 2.02
N HIS A 3 -13.64 4.68 1.64
CA HIS A 3 -14.70 4.12 2.50
C HIS A 3 -14.19 2.98 3.40
N ASN A 4 -13.09 2.32 3.02
CA ASN A 4 -12.43 1.31 3.84
C ASN A 4 -10.99 1.73 4.16
N SER A 5 -10.85 2.92 4.74
CA SER A 5 -9.59 3.46 5.23
C SER A 5 -9.84 4.02 6.62
N GLN A 6 -9.30 3.34 7.62
CA GLN A 6 -9.06 3.98 8.91
C GLN A 6 -7.81 4.82 8.69
N ASP A 7 -7.97 6.13 8.58
CA ASP A 7 -6.88 7.09 8.42
C ASP A 7 -7.01 8.18 9.49
N SER A 8 -6.26 9.28 9.37
CA SER A 8 -6.27 10.40 10.32
C SER A 8 -7.65 10.99 10.62
N ARG A 9 -8.67 10.73 9.79
CA ARG A 9 -10.07 11.08 10.12
C ARG A 9 -10.62 10.35 11.35
N VAL A 10 -10.06 9.17 11.67
CA VAL A 10 -10.48 8.33 12.80
C VAL A 10 -9.58 8.55 14.02
N TRP A 11 -8.27 8.74 13.82
CA TRP A 11 -7.29 8.71 14.93
C TRP A 11 -6.33 9.90 14.98
N GLY A 12 -6.56 10.96 14.20
CA GLY A 12 -5.78 12.21 14.28
C GLY A 12 -4.44 12.15 13.53
N PHE A 13 -3.55 13.10 13.84
CA PHE A 13 -2.26 13.23 13.17
C PHE A 13 -1.24 12.19 13.66
N LEU A 14 -0.41 11.69 12.74
CA LEU A 14 0.69 10.77 13.06
C LEU A 14 1.92 11.55 13.54
N ASP A 15 2.59 11.04 14.57
CA ASP A 15 3.88 11.57 15.02
C ASP A 15 4.95 11.38 13.93
N LYS A 16 5.80 12.40 13.71
CA LYS A 16 6.87 12.35 12.72
C LYS A 16 7.88 11.24 12.97
N SER A 17 8.11 10.87 14.23
CA SER A 17 9.02 9.78 14.61
C SER A 17 8.53 8.40 14.14
N ALA A 18 7.23 8.24 13.90
CA ALA A 18 6.64 6.99 13.39
C ALA A 18 6.72 6.86 11.85
N ILE A 19 7.31 7.83 11.15
CA ILE A 19 7.46 7.79 9.69
C ILE A 19 8.72 7.00 9.35
N HIS A 20 8.55 5.80 8.80
CA HIS A 20 9.66 4.93 8.40
C HIS A 20 10.21 5.23 6.99
N GLY A 21 9.39 5.73 6.07
CA GLY A 21 9.82 5.99 4.70
C GLY A 21 8.65 6.10 3.71
N LYS A 22 8.99 6.19 2.42
CA LYS A 22 8.01 6.21 1.32
C LYS A 22 7.98 4.84 0.64
N ALA A 23 6.81 4.41 0.20
CA ALA A 23 6.71 3.23 -0.65
C ALA A 23 7.18 3.61 -2.06
N PHE A 24 8.15 2.87 -2.62
CA PHE A 24 8.79 3.24 -3.89
C PHE A 24 8.48 2.27 -5.04
N ILE A 25 8.54 0.96 -4.82
CA ILE A 25 8.41 -0.05 -5.88
C ILE A 25 7.54 -1.21 -5.42
N ILE A 26 6.68 -1.71 -6.30
CA ILE A 26 6.02 -3.01 -6.11
C ILE A 26 6.99 -4.11 -6.55
N HIS A 27 7.60 -4.80 -5.59
CA HIS A 27 8.51 -5.90 -5.90
C HIS A 27 7.77 -7.21 -6.24
N TRP A 28 6.53 -7.39 -5.76
CA TRP A 28 5.75 -8.61 -6.00
C TRP A 28 4.24 -8.37 -5.96
N SER A 29 3.47 -9.14 -6.73
CA SER A 29 2.00 -9.04 -6.71
C SER A 29 1.31 -10.32 -7.19
N TRP A 30 0.32 -10.79 -6.42
CA TRP A 30 -0.49 -11.97 -6.71
C TRP A 30 -1.99 -11.61 -6.76
N THR A 31 -2.82 -12.44 -7.40
CA THR A 31 -4.28 -12.29 -7.39
C THR A 31 -4.86 -12.77 -6.06
N GLY A 32 -5.72 -11.95 -5.43
CA GLY A 32 -6.28 -12.26 -4.10
C GLY A 32 -7.38 -13.33 -4.08
N HIS A 33 -8.08 -13.56 -5.20
CA HIS A 33 -9.18 -14.54 -5.32
C HIS A 33 -9.05 -15.35 -6.63
N GLY A 34 -7.90 -16.00 -6.84
CA GLY A 34 -7.64 -16.85 -7.99
C GLY A 34 -6.19 -17.35 -7.99
N VAL A 35 -5.80 -18.09 -9.04
CA VAL A 35 -4.41 -18.53 -9.24
C VAL A 35 -3.78 -17.69 -10.33
N GLY A 36 -2.88 -16.76 -9.99
CA GLY A 36 -2.07 -16.07 -10.99
C GLY A 36 -1.24 -14.88 -10.48
N VAL A 37 0.02 -14.81 -10.89
CA VAL A 37 0.93 -13.70 -10.56
C VAL A 37 0.61 -12.49 -11.45
N ARG A 38 0.55 -11.29 -10.86
CA ARG A 38 0.30 -10.03 -11.57
C ARG A 38 1.62 -9.41 -12.04
N PHE A 39 2.27 -10.04 -13.02
CA PHE A 39 3.58 -9.63 -13.52
C PHE A 39 3.61 -8.17 -14.02
N ASN A 40 2.50 -7.67 -14.55
CA ASN A 40 2.35 -6.28 -15.00
C ASN A 40 2.45 -5.22 -13.88
N ARG A 41 2.50 -5.64 -12.60
CA ARG A 41 2.67 -4.73 -11.45
C ARG A 41 4.08 -4.76 -10.87
N VAL A 42 4.85 -5.81 -11.16
CA VAL A 42 6.21 -5.96 -10.62
C VAL A 42 7.13 -4.94 -11.27
N GLY A 43 7.94 -4.26 -10.46
CA GLY A 43 8.85 -3.20 -10.90
C GLY A 43 8.18 -1.84 -11.12
N LYS A 44 6.87 -1.72 -10.86
CA LYS A 44 6.17 -0.44 -10.97
C LYS A 44 6.53 0.50 -9.82
N LEU A 45 6.92 1.72 -10.17
CA LEU A 45 7.10 2.83 -9.23
C LEU A 45 5.74 3.32 -8.69
N LEU A 46 5.68 3.58 -7.38
CA LEU A 46 4.46 3.97 -6.65
C LEU A 46 4.29 5.48 -6.52
#